data_AF-A0A934XQZ7-F1
#
_entry.id   AF-A0A934XQZ7-F1
#
_cell.length_a   1.000
_cell.length_b   1.000
_cell.length_c   1.000
_cell.angle_alpha   90.00
_cell.angle_beta   90.00
_cell.angle_gamma   90.00
#
_symmetry.space_group_name_H-M   'P 1'
#
loop_
_entity.id
_entity.type
_entity.pdbx_description
1 polymer ?
#
loop_
_entity_poly.entity_id
_entity_poly.type
_entity_poly.pdbx_seq_one_letter_code
_entity_poly.pdbx_strand_id
1 'polypeptide(L)'
;MEDLWKVRKRKRMTIGELSGRTGISSKVLRRYEMGEIPIPLTDIERLARSLYVEPWEIKIQSDPPPMPPPAPFPSAAEAGAASRPAPPTPQTPASPPAGPGPALPSSPSDGDQRPPGNRPAGPPRPEGGAPRYAASDRRPPRRERPDRGERPDQEHRAPPIPGPVRPSQVAHLLSLGTRLGVEQSQLEAEVGKPLSEMNRREASLLLGSLQKRIVEEHPNRPKGKRQRPYLPESVDEFEFKYLTAKQTQGALLDFKLFDGSQVVGQVIGFSPYAITVREPSGAETTIQKLAIAYYRQPPTPVTL
;
A
#
# COMPACT_ATOMS: atom_id res chain seq x y z
N MET A 1 -19.14 -16.02 13.67
CA MET A 1 -17.81 -15.66 13.15
C MET A 1 -16.81 -16.73 13.60
N GLU A 2 -16.01 -17.24 12.68
CA GLU A 2 -14.99 -18.25 12.91
C GLU A 2 -13.59 -17.64 12.91
N ASP A 3 -12.66 -18.30 13.60
CA ASP A 3 -11.25 -17.92 13.60
C ASP A 3 -10.60 -18.22 12.23
N LEU A 4 -9.71 -17.34 11.76
CA LEU A 4 -9.10 -17.44 10.43
C LEU A 4 -8.45 -18.81 10.19
N TRP A 5 -7.77 -19.35 11.21
CA TRP A 5 -7.09 -20.64 11.12
C TRP A 5 -8.07 -21.82 10.97
N LYS A 6 -9.28 -21.74 11.53
CA LYS A 6 -10.34 -22.77 11.36
C LYS A 6 -10.87 -22.75 9.94
N VAL A 7 -11.19 -21.56 9.42
CA VAL A 7 -11.66 -21.37 8.05
C VAL A 7 -10.61 -21.89 7.06
N ARG A 8 -9.33 -21.54 7.26
CA ARG A 8 -8.23 -22.01 6.41
C ARG A 8 -8.07 -23.53 6.44
N LYS A 9 -8.07 -24.16 7.62
CA LYS A 9 -7.96 -25.62 7.75
C LYS A 9 -9.15 -26.33 7.08
N ARG A 10 -10.38 -25.83 7.26
CA ARG A 10 -11.59 -26.37 6.60
C ARG A 10 -11.47 -26.34 5.08
N LYS A 11 -10.88 -25.29 4.52
CA LYS A 11 -10.63 -25.13 3.07
C LYS A 11 -9.33 -25.81 2.60
N ARG A 12 -8.63 -26.56 3.47
CA ARG A 12 -7.38 -27.29 3.18
C ARG A 12 -6.28 -26.44 2.53
N MET A 13 -6.18 -25.17 2.91
CA MET A 13 -5.21 -24.25 2.33
C MET A 13 -4.01 -24.05 3.28
N THR A 14 -2.80 -24.09 2.74
CA THR A 14 -1.59 -23.77 3.51
C THR A 14 -1.43 -22.27 3.69
N ILE A 15 -0.64 -21.85 4.69
CA ILE A 15 -0.32 -20.42 4.88
C ILE A 15 0.40 -19.84 3.66
N GLY A 16 1.26 -20.64 3.01
CA GLY A 16 1.99 -20.22 1.80
C GLY A 16 1.08 -19.99 0.60
N GLU A 17 0.13 -20.89 0.36
CA GLU A 17 -0.86 -20.73 -0.71
C GLU A 17 -1.77 -19.53 -0.48
N LEU A 18 -2.26 -19.36 0.75
CA LEU A 18 -3.09 -18.21 1.12
C LEU A 18 -2.32 -16.89 0.96
N SER A 19 -1.03 -16.88 1.34
CA SER A 19 -0.11 -15.75 1.13
C SER A 19 0.04 -15.42 -0.36
N GLY A 20 0.25 -16.43 -1.22
CA GLY A 20 0.38 -16.24 -2.66
C GLY A 20 -0.89 -15.71 -3.32
N ARG A 21 -2.07 -16.14 -2.88
CA ARG A 21 -3.36 -15.69 -3.43
C ARG A 21 -3.76 -14.29 -2.96
N THR A 22 -3.49 -13.96 -1.70
CA THR A 22 -3.91 -12.68 -1.10
C THR A 22 -2.88 -11.57 -1.28
N GLY A 23 -1.61 -11.92 -1.51
CA GLY A 23 -0.49 -10.97 -1.46
C GLY A 23 -0.09 -10.54 -0.04
N ILE A 24 -0.70 -11.13 1.01
CA ILE A 24 -0.35 -10.86 2.41
C ILE A 24 0.83 -11.76 2.79
N SER A 25 1.86 -11.22 3.44
CA SER A 25 3.02 -12.02 3.81
C SER A 25 2.67 -13.16 4.78
N SER A 26 3.31 -14.32 4.62
CA SER A 26 3.10 -15.48 5.50
C SER A 26 3.37 -15.17 6.98
N LYS A 27 4.31 -14.25 7.27
CA LYS A 27 4.60 -13.79 8.63
C LYS A 27 3.41 -13.03 9.23
N VAL A 28 2.78 -12.16 8.45
CA VAL A 28 1.60 -11.40 8.89
C VAL A 28 0.40 -12.32 9.09
N LEU A 29 0.16 -13.26 8.16
CA LEU A 29 -0.90 -14.26 8.29
C LEU A 29 -0.79 -15.07 9.59
N ARG A 30 0.43 -15.47 10.01
CA ARG A 30 0.62 -16.15 11.29
C ARG A 30 0.21 -15.27 12.47
N ARG A 31 0.54 -13.98 12.45
CA ARG A 31 0.16 -13.04 13.51
C ARG A 31 -1.35 -12.83 13.57
N TYR A 32 -2.03 -12.83 12.42
CA TYR A 32 -3.50 -12.84 12.36
C TYR A 32 -4.08 -14.12 12.95
N GLU A 33 -3.55 -15.29 12.59
CA GLU A 33 -4.01 -16.58 13.13
C GLU A 33 -3.78 -16.73 14.64
N MET A 34 -2.70 -16.14 15.16
CA MET A 34 -2.38 -16.16 16.59
C MET A 34 -3.12 -15.08 17.39
N GLY A 35 -3.88 -14.19 16.74
CA GLY A 35 -4.58 -13.09 17.42
C GLY A 35 -3.68 -11.98 17.95
N GLU A 36 -2.39 -11.95 17.58
CA GLU A 36 -1.43 -10.94 18.04
C GLU A 36 -1.76 -9.54 17.53
N ILE A 37 -2.33 -9.46 16.33
CA ILE A 37 -2.74 -8.21 15.69
C ILE A 37 -4.14 -8.39 15.09
N PRO A 38 -5.01 -7.36 15.16
CA PRO A 38 -6.30 -7.39 14.51
C PRO A 38 -6.14 -7.37 12.97
N ILE A 39 -7.06 -8.02 12.27
CA ILE A 39 -7.07 -8.07 10.81
C ILE A 39 -7.75 -6.79 10.29
N PRO A 40 -7.07 -5.94 9.49
CA PRO A 40 -7.70 -4.76 8.91
C PRO A 40 -8.75 -5.18 7.88
N LEU A 41 -9.80 -4.36 7.73
CA LEU A 41 -10.95 -4.67 6.85
C LEU A 41 -10.52 -4.98 5.40
N THR A 42 -9.52 -4.26 4.89
CA THR A 42 -8.95 -4.49 3.55
C THR A 42 -8.35 -5.90 3.38
N ASP A 43 -7.78 -6.45 4.46
CA ASP A 43 -7.21 -7.80 4.43
C ASP A 43 -8.31 -8.85 4.62
N ILE A 44 -9.35 -8.55 5.43
CA ILE A 44 -10.52 -9.42 5.59
C ILE A 44 -11.18 -9.70 4.23
N GLU A 45 -11.41 -8.67 3.41
CA GLU A 45 -12.01 -8.84 2.09
C GLU A 45 -11.17 -9.73 1.16
N ARG A 46 -9.84 -9.57 1.20
CA ARG A 46 -8.90 -10.39 0.39
C ARG A 46 -8.88 -11.84 0.87
N LEU A 47 -8.89 -12.05 2.18
CA LEU A 47 -8.94 -13.36 2.82
C LEU A 47 -10.25 -14.07 2.50
N ALA A 48 -11.38 -13.38 2.66
CA ALA A 48 -12.72 -13.87 2.36
C ALA A 48 -12.84 -14.33 0.90
N ARG A 49 -12.41 -13.48 -0.05
CA ARG A 49 -12.38 -13.81 -1.48
C ARG A 49 -11.51 -15.02 -1.79
N SER A 50 -10.34 -15.15 -1.16
CA SER A 50 -9.41 -16.25 -1.40
C SER A 50 -9.85 -17.58 -0.78
N LEU A 51 -10.62 -17.51 0.31
CA LEU A 51 -11.14 -18.66 1.06
C LEU A 51 -12.55 -19.08 0.63
N TYR A 52 -13.20 -18.32 -0.25
CA TYR A 52 -14.59 -18.52 -0.67
C TYR A 52 -15.55 -18.57 0.54
N VAL A 53 -15.49 -17.52 1.35
CA VAL A 53 -16.38 -17.25 2.49
C VAL A 53 -16.73 -15.77 2.48
N GLU A 54 -17.77 -15.39 3.21
CA GLU A 54 -18.16 -13.99 3.34
C GLU A 54 -17.28 -13.23 4.36
N PRO A 55 -17.04 -11.92 4.21
CA PRO A 55 -16.20 -11.15 5.12
C PRO A 55 -16.62 -11.22 6.59
N TRP A 56 -17.93 -11.26 6.85
CA TRP A 56 -18.49 -11.36 8.21
C TRP A 56 -18.38 -12.75 8.83
N GLU A 57 -17.97 -13.78 8.06
CA GLU A 57 -17.69 -15.09 8.64
C GLU A 57 -16.34 -15.14 9.36
N ILE A 58 -15.41 -14.23 9.04
CA ILE A 58 -14.07 -14.19 9.63
C ILE A 58 -14.06 -13.24 10.83
N LYS A 59 -13.62 -13.70 12.01
CA LYS A 59 -13.40 -12.80 13.15
C LYS A 59 -12.28 -11.79 12.86
N ILE A 60 -12.49 -10.54 13.24
CA ILE A 60 -11.48 -9.47 13.13
C ILE A 60 -10.23 -9.80 13.96
N GLN A 61 -10.38 -10.46 15.10
CA GLN A 61 -9.28 -10.95 15.93
C GLN A 61 -9.52 -12.44 16.19
N SER A 62 -8.61 -13.29 15.71
CA SER A 62 -8.72 -14.75 15.86
C SER A 62 -8.20 -15.20 17.21
N ASP A 63 -8.80 -16.23 17.79
CA ASP A 63 -8.22 -16.91 18.94
C ASP A 63 -7.02 -17.76 18.49
N PRO A 64 -5.91 -17.80 19.26
CA PRO A 64 -4.73 -18.56 18.87
C PRO A 64 -5.08 -20.05 18.68
N PRO A 65 -4.51 -20.72 17.65
CA PRO A 65 -4.74 -22.14 17.46
C PRO A 65 -4.26 -22.90 18.70
N PRO A 66 -4.99 -23.95 19.15
CA PRO A 66 -4.52 -24.78 20.24
C PRO A 66 -3.15 -25.33 19.86
N MET A 67 -2.14 -25.09 20.72
CA MET A 67 -0.82 -25.66 20.50
C MET A 67 -0.99 -27.18 20.38
N PRO A 68 -0.43 -27.81 19.33
CA PRO A 68 -0.42 -29.26 19.27
C PRO A 68 0.20 -29.77 20.58
N PRO A 69 -0.33 -30.86 21.16
CA PRO A 69 0.31 -31.47 22.31
C PRO A 69 1.79 -31.68 21.98
N PRO A 70 2.71 -31.40 22.92
CA PRO A 70 4.13 -31.60 22.68
C PRO A 70 4.27 -33.01 22.13
N ALA A 71 4.85 -33.12 20.93
CA ALA A 71 5.11 -34.42 20.33
C ALA A 71 5.82 -35.25 21.40
N PRO A 72 5.40 -36.51 21.64
CA PRO A 72 6.07 -37.36 22.62
C PRO A 72 7.55 -37.31 22.26
N PHE A 73 8.35 -36.80 23.20
CA PHE A 73 9.79 -36.74 23.01
C PHE A 73 10.21 -38.16 22.59
N PRO A 74 10.93 -38.32 21.46
CA PRO A 74 11.39 -39.64 21.04
C PRO A 74 12.10 -40.24 22.25
N SER A 75 11.51 -41.30 22.79
CA SER A 75 12.03 -41.96 23.98
C SER A 75 13.49 -42.32 23.69
N ALA A 76 14.39 -41.95 24.59
CA ALA A 76 15.84 -42.12 24.42
C ALA A 76 16.29 -43.58 24.18
N ALA A 77 15.36 -44.54 24.16
CA ALA A 77 15.59 -45.95 23.88
C ALA A 77 15.87 -46.28 22.40
N GLU A 78 15.61 -45.37 21.44
CA GLU A 78 15.79 -45.66 20.00
C GLU A 78 16.98 -44.95 19.33
N ALA A 79 17.87 -44.32 20.10
CA ALA A 79 19.11 -43.70 19.61
C ALA A 79 20.31 -44.67 19.59
N GLY A 80 20.06 -45.98 19.48
CA GLY A 80 21.09 -47.00 19.32
C GLY A 80 21.45 -47.19 17.85
N ALA A 81 22.71 -46.90 17.50
CA ALA A 81 23.41 -47.37 16.29
C ALA A 81 23.02 -46.73 14.93
N ALA A 82 23.32 -45.43 14.76
CA ALA A 82 23.64 -44.90 13.43
C ALA A 82 24.93 -44.07 13.51
N SER A 83 25.94 -44.56 12.80
CA SER A 83 27.32 -44.08 12.74
C SER A 83 27.43 -42.57 12.58
N ARG A 84 28.15 -41.93 13.49
CA ARG A 84 28.65 -40.55 13.34
C ARG A 84 29.58 -40.47 12.12
N PRO A 85 29.30 -39.66 11.09
CA PRO A 85 30.34 -39.22 10.16
C PRO A 85 31.31 -38.28 10.88
N ALA A 86 32.60 -38.45 10.59
CA ALA A 86 33.70 -37.70 11.20
C ALA A 86 33.58 -36.17 10.95
N PRO A 87 34.06 -35.34 11.89
CA PRO A 87 34.04 -33.89 11.73
C PRO A 87 34.97 -33.43 10.59
N PRO A 88 34.55 -32.49 9.72
CA PRO A 88 35.45 -31.87 8.77
C PRO A 88 36.46 -30.97 9.50
N THR A 89 37.74 -31.13 9.15
CA THR A 89 38.87 -30.32 9.61
C THR A 89 38.66 -28.82 9.33
N PRO A 90 39.01 -27.92 10.27
CA PRO A 90 38.99 -26.47 10.05
C PRO A 90 40.08 -26.07 9.05
N GLN A 91 39.69 -25.51 7.90
CA GLN A 91 40.61 -24.86 6.97
C GLN A 91 40.87 -23.42 7.42
N THR A 92 42.15 -23.14 7.69
CA THR A 92 42.70 -21.80 7.99
C THR A 92 42.68 -20.94 6.72
N PRO A 93 42.06 -19.75 6.70
CA PRO A 93 42.18 -18.84 5.56
C PRO A 93 43.56 -18.18 5.54
N ALA A 94 44.28 -18.34 4.43
CA ALA A 94 45.55 -17.69 4.15
C ALA A 94 45.36 -16.19 3.87
N SER A 95 46.19 -15.36 4.50
CA SER A 95 46.30 -13.92 4.25
C SER A 95 46.79 -13.62 2.83
N PRO A 96 46.18 -12.68 2.09
CA PRO A 96 46.74 -12.19 0.84
C PRO A 96 47.84 -11.11 1.08
N PRO A 97 48.83 -11.00 0.16
CA PRO A 97 49.94 -10.06 0.27
C PRO A 97 49.54 -8.62 -0.07
N ALA A 98 50.21 -7.68 0.61
CA ALA A 98 50.13 -6.24 0.35
C ALA A 98 50.71 -5.90 -1.03
N GLY A 99 49.90 -5.27 -1.88
CA GLY A 99 50.33 -4.70 -3.16
C GLY A 99 50.22 -3.17 -3.15
N PRO A 100 51.13 -2.45 -3.84
CA PRO A 100 51.24 -1.00 -3.80
C PRO A 100 50.18 -0.32 -4.69
N GLY A 101 49.56 0.75 -4.17
CA GLY A 101 48.51 1.48 -4.86
C GLY A 101 49.00 2.35 -6.02
N PRO A 102 48.21 2.51 -7.09
CA PRO A 102 48.44 3.54 -8.10
C PRO A 102 47.73 4.86 -7.74
N ALA A 103 48.44 5.95 -7.97
CA ALA A 103 47.97 7.32 -7.84
C ALA A 103 46.86 7.65 -8.85
N LEU A 104 45.81 8.33 -8.39
CA LEU A 104 44.77 8.92 -9.22
C LEU A 104 45.21 10.31 -9.72
N PRO A 105 45.04 10.63 -11.02
CA PRO A 105 45.20 11.99 -11.53
C PRO A 105 43.96 12.84 -11.23
N SER A 106 44.22 14.03 -10.70
CA SER A 106 43.28 15.14 -10.54
C SER A 106 42.62 15.49 -11.87
N SER A 107 41.29 15.60 -11.88
CA SER A 107 40.56 16.25 -12.97
C SER A 107 40.00 17.60 -12.52
N PRO A 108 39.91 18.59 -13.44
CA PRO A 108 39.78 19.99 -13.11
C PRO A 108 38.32 20.38 -12.83
N SER A 109 38.16 21.29 -11.88
CA SER A 109 36.94 22.07 -11.67
C SER A 109 36.74 23.01 -12.85
N ASP A 110 35.76 22.72 -13.70
CA ASP A 110 35.20 23.70 -14.63
C ASP A 110 34.00 24.38 -13.98
N GLY A 111 34.08 25.72 -13.96
CA GLY A 111 33.13 26.60 -13.32
C GLY A 111 31.86 26.74 -14.13
N ASP A 112 30.72 26.54 -13.47
CA ASP A 112 29.44 27.04 -13.96
C ASP A 112 28.93 28.11 -12.99
N GLN A 113 29.17 29.36 -13.39
CA GLN A 113 28.57 30.54 -12.79
C GLN A 113 27.05 30.51 -13.06
N ARG A 114 26.26 30.23 -12.03
CA ARG A 114 24.81 30.47 -12.08
C ARG A 114 24.51 31.92 -11.68
N PRO A 115 23.66 32.64 -12.44
CA PRO A 115 23.26 34.00 -12.10
C PRO A 115 22.32 34.04 -10.88
N PRO A 116 22.33 35.13 -10.10
CA PRO A 116 21.49 35.29 -8.91
C PRO A 116 20.04 35.58 -9.30
N GLY A 117 19.17 34.57 -9.16
CA GLY A 117 17.73 34.73 -9.30
C GLY A 117 17.06 35.09 -7.96
N ASN A 118 16.41 36.26 -7.93
CA ASN A 118 15.53 36.77 -6.87
C ASN A 118 14.69 35.67 -6.18
N ARG A 119 14.96 35.40 -4.91
CA ARG A 119 14.05 34.67 -4.02
C ARG A 119 13.29 35.66 -3.15
N PRO A 120 11.95 35.65 -3.13
CA PRO A 120 11.18 36.45 -2.19
C PRO A 120 11.47 35.99 -0.75
N ALA A 121 11.56 36.97 0.15
CA ALA A 121 11.83 36.81 1.57
C ALA A 121 10.78 35.89 2.23
N GLY A 122 11.22 34.74 2.73
CA GLY A 122 10.42 33.90 3.60
C GLY A 122 10.31 34.52 5.01
N PRO A 123 9.28 34.13 5.78
CA PRO A 123 9.05 34.67 7.12
C PRO A 123 10.22 34.35 8.08
N PRO A 124 10.45 35.21 9.09
CA PRO A 124 11.54 35.07 10.04
C PRO A 124 11.41 33.74 10.81
N ARG A 125 12.47 32.96 10.78
CA ARG A 125 12.60 31.69 11.48
C ARG A 125 12.79 31.98 12.97
N PRO A 126 12.04 31.34 13.89
CA PRO A 126 12.22 31.57 15.31
C PRO A 126 13.62 31.10 15.76
N GLU A 127 14.36 32.04 16.35
CA GLU A 127 15.64 31.79 17.02
C GLU A 127 15.38 31.01 18.31
N GLY A 128 15.68 29.72 18.28
CA GLY A 128 15.51 28.79 19.40
C GLY A 128 16.40 27.57 19.20
N GLY A 129 17.70 27.82 19.11
CA GLY A 129 18.72 26.80 18.88
C GLY A 129 18.98 25.96 20.13
N ALA A 130 18.39 24.77 20.18
CA ALA A 130 18.96 23.69 20.98
C ALA A 130 20.26 23.20 20.31
N PRO A 131 21.34 22.92 21.07
CA PRO A 131 22.60 22.46 20.51
C PRO A 131 22.39 21.11 19.83
N ARG A 132 22.45 21.11 18.49
CA ARG A 132 22.54 19.88 17.71
C ARG A 132 23.87 19.22 18.03
N TYR A 133 23.80 18.15 18.82
CA TYR A 133 24.89 17.21 18.95
C TYR A 133 25.40 16.83 17.55
N ALA A 134 26.69 17.08 17.35
CA ALA A 134 27.46 16.64 16.19
C ALA A 134 27.48 15.11 16.15
N ALA A 135 26.41 14.50 15.65
CA ALA A 135 26.36 13.08 15.33
C ALA A 135 27.13 12.89 14.01
N SER A 136 28.46 12.85 14.19
CA SER A 136 29.46 12.18 13.37
C SER A 136 28.92 11.39 12.17
N ASP A 137 29.45 11.78 11.01
CA ASP A 137 29.46 11.11 9.70
C ASP A 137 29.90 9.63 9.75
N ARG A 138 29.10 8.77 10.36
CA ARG A 138 29.23 7.31 10.20
C ARG A 138 28.29 6.85 9.10
N ARG A 139 28.51 7.38 7.89
CA ARG A 139 28.02 6.68 6.70
C ARG A 139 28.79 5.36 6.65
N PRO A 140 28.13 4.18 6.73
CA PRO A 140 28.83 2.91 6.63
C PRO A 140 29.61 2.90 5.31
N PRO A 141 30.85 2.39 5.29
CA PRO A 141 31.64 2.34 4.09
C PRO A 141 30.82 1.63 3.01
N ARG A 142 30.66 2.30 1.88
CA ARG A 142 30.01 1.77 0.69
C ARG A 142 30.77 0.49 0.35
N ARG A 143 30.18 -0.68 0.68
CA ARG A 143 30.76 -1.99 0.32
C ARG A 143 31.18 -1.90 -1.14
N GLU A 144 32.49 -2.00 -1.36
CA GLU A 144 33.07 -2.07 -2.69
C GLU A 144 32.30 -3.15 -3.43
N ARG A 145 31.62 -2.74 -4.52
CA ARG A 145 30.97 -3.72 -5.37
C ARG A 145 32.11 -4.61 -5.87
N PRO A 146 32.05 -5.94 -5.66
CA PRO A 146 33.09 -6.82 -6.18
C PRO A 146 33.25 -6.51 -7.66
N ASP A 147 34.52 -6.33 -8.04
CA ASP A 147 34.93 -5.96 -9.37
C ASP A 147 34.22 -6.87 -10.37
N ARG A 148 33.25 -6.28 -11.06
CA ARG A 148 32.33 -7.02 -11.91
C ARG A 148 33.10 -7.19 -13.21
N GLY A 149 33.97 -8.21 -13.22
CA GLY A 149 34.86 -8.54 -14.32
C GLY A 149 34.17 -8.34 -15.67
N GLU A 150 34.95 -7.83 -16.62
CA GLU A 150 34.54 -7.46 -17.97
C GLU A 150 33.44 -8.40 -18.45
N ARG A 151 32.21 -7.85 -18.51
CA ARG A 151 31.10 -8.61 -19.07
C ARG A 151 31.51 -8.96 -20.50
N PRO A 152 31.56 -10.24 -20.88
CA PRO A 152 31.93 -10.61 -22.23
C PRO A 152 31.03 -9.85 -23.19
N ASP A 153 31.65 -9.25 -24.21
CA ASP A 153 30.97 -8.48 -25.24
C ASP A 153 29.76 -9.27 -25.69
N GLN A 154 28.59 -8.75 -25.32
CA GLN A 154 27.33 -9.41 -25.55
C GLN A 154 27.08 -9.29 -27.04
N GLU A 155 27.56 -10.29 -27.80
CA GLU A 155 27.40 -10.39 -29.24
C GLU A 155 26.01 -9.91 -29.63
N HIS A 156 25.95 -8.94 -30.53
CA HIS A 156 24.74 -8.30 -31.04
C HIS A 156 23.82 -9.35 -31.69
N ARG A 157 23.11 -10.11 -30.87
CA ARG A 157 22.06 -11.00 -31.33
C ARG A 157 21.02 -10.13 -32.00
N ALA A 158 20.67 -10.48 -33.23
CA ALA A 158 19.62 -9.81 -33.97
C ALA A 158 18.36 -9.69 -33.09
N PRO A 159 17.68 -8.53 -33.09
CA PRO A 159 16.53 -8.32 -32.23
C PRO A 159 15.47 -9.39 -32.53
N PRO A 160 14.88 -10.02 -31.50
CA PRO A 160 13.90 -11.07 -31.69
C PRO A 160 12.71 -10.53 -32.51
N ILE A 161 12.23 -11.33 -33.46
CA ILE A 161 11.06 -10.99 -34.28
C ILE A 161 9.86 -10.73 -33.34
N PRO A 162 9.14 -9.60 -33.47
CA PRO A 162 8.02 -9.30 -32.59
C PRO A 162 6.90 -10.33 -32.75
N GLY A 163 6.57 -11.04 -31.68
CA GLY A 163 5.41 -11.93 -31.66
C GLY A 163 4.07 -11.17 -31.75
N PRO A 164 2.96 -11.90 -31.92
CA PRO A 164 1.62 -11.31 -31.95
C PRO A 164 1.28 -10.59 -30.64
N VAL A 165 0.41 -9.59 -30.72
CA VAL A 165 -0.08 -8.82 -29.57
C VAL A 165 -0.74 -9.74 -28.55
N ARG A 166 -0.56 -9.44 -27.26
CA ARG A 166 -1.23 -10.19 -26.19
C ARG A 166 -2.68 -9.71 -26.04
N PRO A 167 -3.64 -10.59 -25.73
CA PRO A 167 -5.04 -10.18 -25.51
C PRO A 167 -5.17 -9.12 -24.39
N SER A 168 -4.31 -9.17 -23.37
CA SER A 168 -4.25 -8.16 -22.31
C SER A 168 -3.85 -6.76 -22.82
N GLN A 169 -3.01 -6.68 -23.86
CA GLN A 169 -2.62 -5.40 -24.46
C GLN A 169 -3.78 -4.82 -25.28
N VAL A 170 -4.52 -5.66 -26.01
CA VAL A 170 -5.73 -5.24 -26.74
C VAL A 170 -6.79 -4.69 -25.78
N ALA A 171 -7.07 -5.40 -24.69
CA ALA A 171 -8.01 -4.92 -23.67
C ALA A 171 -7.58 -3.56 -23.06
N HIS A 172 -6.27 -3.35 -22.86
CA HIS A 172 -5.75 -2.08 -22.35
C HIS A 172 -5.93 -0.94 -23.37
N LEU A 173 -5.66 -1.18 -24.65
CA LEU A 173 -5.88 -0.20 -25.72
C LEU A 173 -7.34 0.23 -25.79
N LEU A 174 -8.28 -0.73 -25.74
CA LEU A 174 -9.72 -0.46 -25.71
C LEU A 174 -10.10 0.39 -24.49
N SER A 175 -9.60 0.07 -23.30
CA SER A 175 -9.87 0.87 -22.09
C SER A 175 -9.36 2.31 -22.18
N LEU A 176 -8.22 2.54 -22.84
CA LEU A 176 -7.71 3.89 -23.07
C LEU A 176 -8.52 4.62 -24.15
N GLY A 177 -8.96 3.91 -25.20
CA GLY A 177 -9.87 4.42 -26.22
C GLY A 177 -11.18 4.91 -25.59
N THR A 178 -11.83 4.10 -24.74
CA THR A 178 -13.05 4.49 -24.02
C THR A 178 -12.86 5.76 -23.18
N ARG A 179 -11.69 5.94 -22.54
CA ARG A 179 -11.41 7.15 -21.76
C ARG A 179 -11.27 8.41 -22.61
N LEU A 180 -10.78 8.26 -23.85
CA LEU A 180 -10.65 9.32 -24.83
C LEU A 180 -11.92 9.49 -25.70
N GLY A 181 -12.95 8.65 -25.51
CA GLY A 181 -14.12 8.62 -26.39
C GLY A 181 -13.83 8.14 -27.82
N VAL A 182 -12.74 7.39 -28.02
CA VAL A 182 -12.34 6.83 -29.32
C VAL A 182 -12.89 5.40 -29.44
N GLU A 183 -13.69 5.17 -30.48
CA GLU A 183 -14.27 3.87 -30.79
C GLU A 183 -13.22 2.88 -31.34
N GLN A 184 -13.47 1.57 -31.17
CA GLN A 184 -12.54 0.53 -31.62
C GLN A 184 -12.20 0.64 -33.12
N SER A 185 -13.19 0.92 -33.96
CA SER A 185 -13.02 1.05 -35.41
C SER A 185 -12.08 2.20 -35.79
N GLN A 186 -12.03 3.27 -35.00
CA GLN A 186 -11.12 4.39 -35.23
C GLN A 186 -9.68 4.03 -34.87
N LEU A 187 -9.48 3.26 -33.80
CA LEU A 187 -8.16 2.72 -33.45
C LEU A 187 -7.64 1.75 -34.52
N GLU A 188 -8.51 0.90 -35.06
CA GLU A 188 -8.17 -0.02 -36.15
C GLU A 188 -7.86 0.74 -37.45
N ALA A 189 -8.59 1.81 -37.75
CA ALA A 189 -8.31 2.69 -38.88
C ALA A 189 -6.96 3.43 -38.74
N GLU A 190 -6.57 3.85 -37.53
CA GLU A 190 -5.28 4.51 -37.27
C GLU A 190 -4.09 3.56 -37.51
N VAL A 191 -4.26 2.26 -37.23
CA VAL A 191 -3.23 1.22 -37.44
C VAL A 191 -3.31 0.60 -38.85
N GLY A 192 -4.48 0.67 -39.50
CA GLY A 192 -4.76 0.05 -40.80
C GLY A 192 -4.98 -1.46 -40.75
N LYS A 193 -5.18 -2.04 -39.55
CA LYS A 193 -5.36 -3.49 -39.32
C LYS A 193 -6.26 -3.74 -38.10
N PRO A 194 -6.94 -4.91 -38.01
CA PRO A 194 -7.67 -5.29 -36.81
C PRO A 194 -6.76 -5.36 -35.58
N LEU A 195 -7.25 -4.94 -34.40
CA LEU A 195 -6.43 -4.94 -33.17
C LEU A 195 -5.94 -6.34 -32.79
N SER A 196 -6.64 -7.40 -33.20
CA SER A 196 -6.26 -8.80 -32.99
C SER A 196 -5.06 -9.27 -33.82
N GLU A 197 -4.80 -8.62 -34.96
CA GLU A 197 -3.73 -9.02 -35.91
C GLU A 197 -2.46 -8.17 -35.75
N MET A 198 -2.51 -7.17 -34.87
CA MET A 198 -1.40 -6.27 -34.61
C MET A 198 -0.21 -6.99 -33.96
N ASN A 199 1.01 -6.57 -34.27
CA ASN A 199 2.20 -7.08 -33.60
C ASN A 199 2.46 -6.33 -32.27
N ARG A 200 3.29 -6.90 -31.38
CA ARG A 200 3.57 -6.27 -30.06
C ARG A 200 4.21 -4.88 -30.16
N ARG A 201 4.97 -4.62 -31.22
CA ARG A 201 5.69 -3.35 -31.40
C ARG A 201 4.70 -2.24 -31.78
N GLU A 202 3.83 -2.50 -32.73
CA GLU A 202 2.70 -1.65 -33.13
C GLU A 202 1.80 -1.37 -31.92
N ALA A 203 1.43 -2.40 -31.16
CA ALA A 203 0.62 -2.25 -29.94
C ALA A 203 1.28 -1.32 -28.91
N SER A 204 2.60 -1.43 -28.73
CA SER A 204 3.36 -0.57 -27.82
C SER A 204 3.44 0.87 -28.31
N LEU A 205 3.53 1.10 -29.62
CA LEU A 205 3.54 2.44 -30.21
C LEU A 205 2.18 3.11 -30.04
N LEU A 206 1.10 2.40 -30.35
CA LEU A 206 -0.27 2.90 -30.17
C LEU A 206 -0.58 3.17 -28.69
N LEU A 207 -0.11 2.31 -27.78
CA LEU A 207 -0.24 2.55 -26.35
C LEU A 207 0.46 3.84 -25.93
N GLY A 208 1.66 4.09 -26.44
CA GLY A 208 2.41 5.31 -26.19
C GLY A 208 1.70 6.56 -26.72
N SER A 209 1.11 6.50 -27.92
CA SER A 209 0.37 7.63 -28.50
C SER A 209 -0.91 7.94 -27.72
N LEU A 210 -1.70 6.94 -27.35
CA LEU A 210 -2.92 7.12 -26.56
C LEU A 210 -2.62 7.67 -25.16
N GLN A 211 -1.58 7.15 -24.49
CA GLN A 211 -1.17 7.69 -23.19
C GLN A 211 -0.72 9.15 -23.29
N LYS A 212 -0.02 9.51 -24.36
CA LYS A 212 0.38 10.89 -24.63
C LYS A 212 -0.85 11.79 -24.84
N ARG A 213 -1.83 11.36 -25.65
CA ARG A 213 -3.10 12.08 -25.84
C ARG A 213 -3.86 12.28 -24.52
N ILE A 214 -3.97 11.26 -23.66
CA ILE A 214 -4.61 11.39 -22.34
C ILE A 214 -3.93 12.46 -21.48
N VAL A 215 -2.60 12.52 -21.50
CA VAL A 215 -1.85 13.54 -20.74
C VAL A 215 -2.07 14.95 -21.31
N GLU A 216 -2.25 15.06 -22.62
CA GLU A 216 -2.50 16.34 -23.32
C GLU A 216 -3.96 16.82 -23.12
N GLU A 217 -4.96 15.95 -23.29
CA GLU A 217 -6.40 16.29 -23.15
C GLU A 217 -6.85 16.42 -21.70
N HIS A 218 -6.26 15.63 -20.79
CA HIS A 218 -6.55 15.68 -19.36
C HIS A 218 -5.31 16.07 -18.55
N PRO A 219 -4.88 17.34 -18.58
CA PRO A 219 -3.71 17.83 -17.84
C PRO A 219 -3.88 17.79 -16.30
N ASN A 220 -5.01 17.30 -15.79
CA ASN A 220 -5.42 17.37 -14.38
C ASN A 220 -4.59 16.54 -13.38
N ARG A 221 -3.47 15.94 -13.78
CA ARG A 221 -2.47 15.48 -12.80
C ARG A 221 -1.35 16.50 -12.69
N PRO A 222 -1.36 17.39 -11.66
CA PRO A 222 -0.21 18.25 -11.39
C PRO A 222 1.04 17.40 -11.18
N LYS A 223 1.89 17.34 -12.22
CA LYS A 223 3.18 16.65 -12.17
C LYS A 223 4.00 17.25 -11.02
N GLY A 224 4.38 16.42 -10.06
CA GLY A 224 5.33 16.81 -9.01
C GLY A 224 4.74 17.00 -7.61
N LYS A 225 3.42 17.00 -7.43
CA LYS A 225 2.88 16.77 -6.08
C LYS A 225 2.94 15.27 -5.84
N ARG A 226 3.94 14.83 -5.06
CA ARG A 226 3.94 13.50 -4.45
C ARG A 226 2.53 13.30 -3.90
N GLN A 227 1.83 12.28 -4.40
CA GLN A 227 0.67 11.74 -3.69
C GLN A 227 1.23 11.32 -2.35
N ARG A 228 1.18 12.23 -1.36
CA ARG A 228 1.19 11.80 0.02
C ARG A 228 0.04 10.78 0.08
N PRO A 229 0.21 9.63 0.73
CA PRO A 229 -0.94 8.83 1.11
C PRO A 229 -1.75 9.72 2.06
N TYR A 230 -2.55 10.61 1.48
CA TYR A 230 -3.56 11.36 2.18
C TYR A 230 -4.43 10.27 2.78
N LEU A 231 -4.57 10.32 4.11
CA LEU A 231 -5.75 9.75 4.75
C LEU A 231 -6.91 10.22 3.88
N PRO A 232 -7.68 9.31 3.27
CA PRO A 232 -8.46 9.68 2.11
C PRO A 232 -9.39 10.81 2.52
N GLU A 233 -9.32 11.94 1.80
CA GLU A 233 -10.18 13.11 1.97
C GLU A 233 -11.67 12.70 2.01
N SER A 234 -11.98 11.49 1.56
CA SER A 234 -13.28 10.83 1.66
C SER A 234 -13.88 10.74 3.07
N VAL A 235 -13.11 10.68 4.17
CA VAL A 235 -13.73 10.57 5.51
C VAL A 235 -14.36 11.90 5.91
N ASP A 236 -13.61 12.98 5.78
CA ASP A 236 -14.08 14.33 6.10
C ASP A 236 -15.14 14.80 5.09
N GLU A 237 -14.97 14.49 3.78
CA GLU A 237 -15.99 14.81 2.77
C GLU A 237 -17.29 14.05 2.98
N PHE A 238 -17.22 12.77 3.36
CA PHE A 238 -18.41 11.96 3.62
C PHE A 238 -19.14 12.48 4.86
N GLU A 239 -18.42 12.73 5.95
CA GLU A 239 -18.99 13.32 7.16
C GLU A 239 -19.62 14.69 6.87
N PHE A 240 -18.93 15.55 6.12
CA PHE A 240 -19.46 16.85 5.71
C PHE A 240 -20.78 16.69 4.95
N LYS A 241 -20.80 15.87 3.89
CA LYS A 241 -22.02 15.62 3.09
C LYS A 241 -23.14 15.05 3.94
N TYR A 242 -22.82 14.12 4.85
CA TYR A 242 -23.80 13.50 5.74
C TYR A 242 -24.40 14.53 6.72
N LEU A 243 -23.56 15.28 7.43
CA LEU A 243 -24.02 16.27 8.41
C LEU A 243 -24.77 17.43 7.74
N THR A 244 -24.34 17.89 6.56
CA THR A 244 -25.11 18.85 5.75
C THR A 244 -26.49 18.31 5.43
N ALA A 245 -26.60 17.08 4.93
CA ALA A 245 -27.90 16.49 4.60
C ALA A 245 -28.81 16.39 5.85
N LYS A 246 -28.27 16.00 7.01
CA LYS A 246 -29.04 15.90 8.26
C LYS A 246 -29.45 17.27 8.82
N GLN A 247 -28.58 18.27 8.71
CA GLN A 247 -28.88 19.66 9.07
C GLN A 247 -30.01 20.23 8.21
N THR A 248 -29.94 20.08 6.88
CA THR A 248 -30.96 20.57 5.95
C THR A 248 -32.31 19.87 6.13
N GLN A 249 -32.31 18.56 6.44
CA GLN A 249 -33.52 17.79 6.72
C GLN A 249 -34.12 18.10 8.11
N GLY A 250 -33.36 18.75 8.99
CA GLY A 250 -33.71 18.88 10.41
C GLY A 250 -33.90 17.55 11.13
N ALA A 251 -33.17 16.53 10.71
CA ALA A 251 -33.26 15.19 11.31
C ALA A 251 -32.61 15.18 12.70
N LEU A 252 -33.24 14.47 13.64
CA LEU A 252 -32.65 14.16 14.94
C LEU A 252 -31.53 13.14 14.77
N LEU A 253 -30.41 13.35 15.47
CA LEU A 253 -29.31 12.40 15.60
C LEU A 253 -29.10 12.06 17.08
N ASP A 254 -28.76 10.80 17.32
CA ASP A 254 -28.35 10.24 18.62
C ASP A 254 -26.81 10.16 18.62
N PHE A 255 -26.18 10.98 19.46
CA PHE A 255 -24.72 11.05 19.66
C PHE A 255 -24.35 10.31 20.94
N LYS A 256 -23.52 9.27 20.82
CA LYS A 256 -22.94 8.57 21.97
C LYS A 256 -21.50 9.02 22.19
N LEU A 257 -21.19 9.46 23.40
CA LEU A 257 -19.87 9.93 23.78
C LEU A 257 -19.02 8.82 24.42
N PHE A 258 -17.70 9.01 24.48
CA PHE A 258 -16.77 8.03 25.07
C PHE A 258 -16.95 7.83 26.59
N ASP A 259 -17.49 8.82 27.29
CA ASP A 259 -17.83 8.73 28.71
C ASP A 259 -19.13 7.95 28.98
N GLY A 260 -19.82 7.50 27.91
CA GLY A 260 -21.09 6.78 27.98
C GLY A 260 -22.33 7.68 27.98
N SER A 261 -22.16 9.01 28.07
CA SER A 261 -23.27 9.94 27.95
C SER A 261 -23.84 9.96 26.52
N GLN A 262 -25.09 10.44 26.42
CA GLN A 262 -25.83 10.51 25.15
C GLN A 262 -26.45 11.88 25.00
N VAL A 263 -26.36 12.42 23.78
CA VAL A 263 -26.99 13.69 23.40
C VAL A 263 -27.85 13.43 22.18
N VAL A 264 -29.13 13.80 22.23
CA VAL A 264 -30.07 13.63 21.12
C VAL A 264 -30.58 14.99 20.69
N GLY A 265 -30.44 15.31 19.39
CA GLY A 265 -30.97 16.57 18.87
C GLY A 265 -30.67 16.80 17.39
N GLN A 266 -31.10 17.95 16.88
CA GLN A 266 -30.90 18.37 15.50
C GLN A 266 -29.54 19.05 15.34
N VAL A 267 -28.78 18.68 14.30
CA VAL A 267 -27.53 19.40 13.97
C VAL A 267 -27.88 20.79 13.45
N ILE A 268 -27.40 21.83 14.13
CA ILE A 268 -27.59 23.23 13.71
C ILE A 268 -26.30 23.87 13.18
N GLY A 269 -25.15 23.27 13.46
CA GLY A 269 -23.86 23.70 12.91
C GLY A 269 -22.78 22.65 13.15
N PHE A 270 -21.74 22.66 12.33
CA PHE A 270 -20.59 21.79 12.53
C PHE A 270 -19.33 22.40 11.93
N SER A 271 -18.18 22.02 12.48
CA SER A 271 -16.84 22.42 12.05
C SER A 271 -15.95 21.17 11.96
N PRO A 272 -14.67 21.31 11.55
CA PRO A 272 -13.73 20.20 11.58
C PRO A 272 -13.56 19.56 12.97
N TYR A 273 -13.85 20.28 14.06
CA TYR A 273 -13.56 19.82 15.43
C TYR A 273 -14.79 19.64 16.31
N ALA A 274 -15.92 20.29 15.99
CA ALA A 274 -17.10 20.29 16.85
C ALA A 274 -18.42 20.20 16.05
N ILE A 275 -19.47 19.70 16.71
CA ILE A 275 -20.84 19.63 16.21
C ILE A 275 -21.75 20.32 17.24
N THR A 276 -22.56 21.28 16.79
CA THR A 276 -23.55 21.96 17.63
C THR A 276 -24.93 21.37 17.35
N VAL A 277 -25.57 20.92 18.41
CA VAL A 277 -26.83 20.19 18.39
C VAL A 277 -27.87 20.98 19.18
N ARG A 278 -29.09 21.11 18.64
CA ARG A 278 -30.25 21.64 19.35
C ARG A 278 -31.10 20.49 19.86
N GLU A 279 -31.23 20.39 21.17
CA GLU A 279 -32.03 19.37 21.83
C GLU A 279 -33.54 19.66 21.69
N PRO A 280 -34.43 18.66 21.90
CA PRO A 280 -35.88 18.87 21.88
C PRO A 280 -36.39 19.92 22.88
N SER A 281 -35.63 20.17 23.95
CA SER A 281 -35.89 21.23 24.94
C SER A 281 -35.66 22.64 24.39
N GLY A 282 -35.00 22.78 23.24
CA GLY A 282 -34.51 24.04 22.68
C GLY A 282 -33.11 24.43 23.17
N ALA A 283 -32.51 23.69 24.12
CA ALA A 283 -31.14 23.91 24.56
C ALA A 283 -30.14 23.59 23.43
N GLU A 284 -29.06 24.37 23.34
CA GLU A 284 -28.00 24.16 22.37
C GLU A 284 -26.75 23.62 23.07
N THR A 285 -26.28 22.46 22.59
CA THR A 285 -25.14 21.74 23.15
C THR A 285 -24.06 21.61 22.06
N THR A 286 -22.84 22.06 22.36
CA THR A 286 -21.69 21.89 21.44
C THR A 286 -20.82 20.72 21.88
N ILE A 287 -20.65 19.74 21.01
CA ILE A 287 -19.95 18.49 21.25
C ILE A 287 -18.64 18.49 20.46
N GLN A 288 -17.53 18.16 21.11
CA GLN A 288 -16.25 17.97 20.42
C GLN A 288 -16.26 16.63 19.69
N LYS A 289 -15.87 16.59 18.41
CA LYS A 289 -15.87 15.35 17.60
C LYS A 289 -15.00 14.25 18.21
N LEU A 290 -13.90 14.62 18.86
CA LEU A 290 -13.02 13.69 19.57
C LEU A 290 -13.69 13.03 20.80
N ALA A 291 -14.75 13.63 21.34
CA ALA A 291 -15.53 13.05 22.44
C ALA A 291 -16.61 12.08 21.94
N ILE A 292 -16.90 12.06 20.64
CA ILE A 292 -17.96 11.24 20.05
C ILE A 292 -17.42 9.85 19.73
N ALA A 293 -18.04 8.83 20.30
CA ALA A 293 -17.75 7.44 19.95
C ALA A 293 -18.41 7.07 18.62
N TYR A 294 -19.69 7.41 18.46
CA TYR A 294 -20.43 7.32 17.20
C TYR A 294 -21.71 8.15 17.27
N TYR A 295 -22.30 8.44 16.12
CA TYR A 295 -23.65 9.00 16.03
C TYR A 295 -24.47 8.29 14.97
N ARG A 296 -25.79 8.23 15.17
CA ARG A 296 -26.72 7.58 14.24
C ARG A 296 -28.06 8.30 14.22
N GLN A 297 -28.84 8.07 13.18
CA GLN A 297 -30.26 8.46 13.21
C GLN A 297 -31.00 7.51 14.15
N PRO A 298 -31.77 8.00 15.15
CA PRO A 298 -32.58 7.13 15.98
C PRO A 298 -33.59 6.39 15.09
N PRO A 299 -33.96 5.15 15.43
CA PRO A 299 -34.96 4.41 14.68
C PRO A 299 -36.26 5.22 14.66
N THR A 300 -36.80 5.47 13.46
CA THR A 300 -38.10 6.11 13.32
C THR A 300 -39.13 5.22 14.03
N PRO A 301 -39.88 5.73 15.04
CA PRO A 301 -40.91 4.94 15.66
C PRO A 301 -41.93 4.55 14.59
N VAL A 302 -42.10 3.26 14.37
CA VAL A 302 -43.11 2.74 13.44
C VAL A 302 -44.45 2.91 14.15
N THR A 303 -45.24 3.90 13.72
CA THR A 303 -46.63 4.03 14.17
C THR A 303 -47.42 2.86 13.57
N LEU A 304 -47.76 1.89 14.42
CA LEU A 304 -48.64 0.76 14.08
C LEU A 304 -50.11 1.19 14.05
#